data_AF-A0AAT9P3U3-F1
#
_entry.id   AF-A0AAT9P3U3-F1
#
_cell.length_a   1.000
_cell.length_b   1.000
_cell.length_c   1.000
_cell.angle_alpha   90.00
_cell.angle_beta   90.00
_cell.angle_gamma   90.00
#
_symmetry.space_group_name_H-M   'P 1'
#
loop_
_entity.id
_entity.type
_entity.pdbx_description
1 polymer ?
#
loop_
_entity_poly.entity_id
_entity_poly.type
_entity_poly.pdbx_seq_one_letter_code
_entity_poly.pdbx_strand_id
1 'polypeptide(L)'
;METLEQHQSLIDGTVAYMNIMPLPDYINEVPSEDLPKYLFSAIQDIKDYFPGIELNPRMVYLQLDYKLEAEEEGFGVLKRHNVEDYTVKDVKVVFNHEKLSPSLLAIIDGILAEERKTSLGRTGRLI
;
A
#
# COMPACT_ATOMS: atom_id res chain seq x y z
N MET A 1 4.02 2.92 -19.89
CA MET A 1 3.46 1.81 -19.10
C MET A 1 4.61 1.16 -18.38
N GLU A 2 4.56 1.13 -17.05
CA GLU A 2 5.51 0.34 -16.28
C GLU A 2 5.19 -1.15 -16.46
N THR A 3 6.21 -2.00 -16.45
CA THR A 3 6.06 -3.45 -16.60
C THR A 3 6.39 -4.18 -15.30
N LEU A 4 5.89 -5.40 -15.15
CA LEU A 4 6.26 -6.30 -14.05
C LEU A 4 7.79 -6.45 -13.92
N GLU A 5 8.47 -6.58 -15.06
CA GLU A 5 9.93 -6.75 -15.12
C GLU A 5 10.69 -5.58 -14.47
N GLN A 6 10.18 -4.35 -14.58
CA GLN A 6 10.82 -3.18 -13.98
C GLN A 6 10.77 -3.20 -12.44
N HIS A 7 9.80 -3.90 -11.86
CA HIS A 7 9.61 -4.01 -10.42
C HIS A 7 9.95 -5.39 -9.85
N GLN A 8 10.54 -6.28 -10.66
CA GLN A 8 10.79 -7.67 -10.26
C GLN A 8 11.60 -7.77 -8.96
N SER A 9 12.67 -6.97 -8.81
CA SER A 9 13.48 -6.96 -7.59
C SER A 9 12.68 -6.56 -6.34
N LEU A 10 11.72 -5.65 -6.48
CA LEU A 10 10.88 -5.19 -5.37
C LEU A 10 9.80 -6.24 -5.05
N ILE A 11 9.24 -6.88 -6.08
CA ILE A 11 8.30 -7.99 -5.95
C ILE A 11 8.98 -9.15 -5.20
N ASP A 12 10.15 -9.59 -5.64
CA ASP A 12 10.92 -10.67 -5.01
C ASP A 12 11.27 -10.33 -3.55
N GLY A 13 11.70 -9.08 -3.31
CA GLY A 13 11.95 -8.58 -1.96
C GLY A 13 10.71 -8.58 -1.08
N THR A 14 9.54 -8.30 -1.66
CA THR A 14 8.25 -8.34 -0.92
C THR A 14 7.83 -9.76 -0.60
N VAL A 15 7.98 -10.71 -1.53
CA VAL A 15 7.75 -12.13 -1.26
C VAL A 15 8.66 -12.63 -0.14
N ALA A 16 9.96 -12.27 -0.18
CA ALA A 16 10.89 -12.61 0.89
C ALA A 16 10.49 -11.99 2.24
N TYR A 17 10.00 -10.75 2.23
CA TYR A 17 9.47 -10.08 3.42
C TYR A 17 8.21 -10.76 3.96
N MET A 18 7.30 -11.21 3.09
CA MET A 18 6.08 -11.91 3.49
C MET A 18 6.40 -13.26 4.17
N ASN A 19 7.43 -13.97 3.72
CA ASN A 19 7.82 -15.27 4.28
C ASN A 19 8.30 -15.23 5.74
N ILE A 20 8.64 -14.05 6.26
CA ILE A 20 9.05 -13.87 7.67
C ILE A 20 7.94 -13.29 8.56
N MET A 21 6.78 -12.99 7.98
CA MET A 21 5.64 -12.40 8.68
C MET A 21 4.57 -13.47 8.98
N PRO A 22 3.81 -13.32 10.08
CA PRO A 22 2.60 -14.11 10.26
C PRO A 22 1.53 -13.60 9.28
N LEU A 23 1.37 -14.29 8.15
CA LEU A 23 0.45 -13.89 7.10
C LEU A 23 -0.99 -14.29 7.44
N PRO A 24 -1.98 -13.38 7.27
CA PRO A 24 -3.40 -13.70 7.30
C PRO A 24 -3.81 -14.73 6.23
N ASP A 25 -4.90 -15.45 6.48
CA ASP A 25 -5.39 -16.52 5.59
C ASP A 25 -5.70 -16.00 4.17
N TYR A 26 -6.34 -14.84 4.05
CA TYR A 26 -6.66 -14.23 2.75
C TYR A 26 -5.43 -13.91 1.88
N ILE A 27 -4.24 -13.79 2.47
CA ILE A 27 -2.97 -13.68 1.72
C ILE A 27 -2.46 -15.05 1.31
N ASN A 28 -2.52 -16.04 2.21
CA ASN A 28 -2.07 -17.41 1.93
C ASN A 28 -2.94 -18.12 0.87
N GLU A 29 -4.19 -17.69 0.73
CA GLU A 29 -5.14 -18.19 -0.27
C GLU A 29 -4.90 -17.64 -1.67
N VAL A 30 -4.09 -16.58 -1.82
CA VAL A 30 -3.73 -16.04 -3.14
C VAL A 30 -2.86 -17.07 -3.88
N PRO A 31 -3.25 -17.52 -5.09
CA PRO A 31 -2.42 -18.42 -5.89
C PRO A 31 -1.04 -17.83 -6.13
N SER A 32 0.02 -18.63 -5.98
CA SER A 32 1.40 -18.17 -6.12
C SER A 32 1.71 -17.54 -7.48
N GLU A 33 1.00 -17.97 -8.53
CA GLU A 33 1.10 -17.42 -9.89
C GLU A 33 0.44 -16.05 -10.07
N ASP A 34 -0.50 -15.70 -9.20
CA ASP A 34 -1.21 -14.42 -9.23
C ASP A 34 -0.64 -13.40 -8.24
N LEU A 35 0.05 -13.85 -7.19
CA LEU A 35 0.67 -12.97 -6.20
C LEU A 35 1.54 -11.85 -6.82
N PRO A 36 2.39 -12.10 -7.85
CA PRO A 36 3.14 -11.02 -8.51
C PRO A 36 2.24 -9.93 -9.12
N LYS A 37 1.06 -10.30 -9.63
CA LYS A 37 0.10 -9.34 -10.21
C LYS A 37 -0.52 -8.46 -9.13
N TYR A 38 -0.87 -9.06 -7.99
CA TYR A 38 -1.37 -8.32 -6.83
C TYR A 38 -0.32 -7.37 -6.25
N LEU A 39 0.93 -7.84 -6.11
CA LEU A 39 2.05 -7.01 -5.67
C LEU A 39 2.31 -5.84 -6.63
N PHE A 40 2.29 -6.10 -7.93
CA PHE A 40 2.40 -5.05 -8.93
C PHE A 40 1.26 -4.04 -8.84
N SER A 41 0.02 -4.50 -8.67
CA SER A 41 -1.12 -3.61 -8.46
C SER A 41 -0.96 -2.76 -7.20
N ALA A 42 -0.46 -3.33 -6.10
CA ALA A 42 -0.15 -2.57 -4.89
C ALA A 42 0.93 -1.51 -5.14
N ILE A 43 1.99 -1.83 -5.90
CA ILE A 43 3.03 -0.87 -6.31
C ILE A 43 2.42 0.30 -7.10
N GLN A 44 1.57 -0.01 -8.08
CA GLN A 44 0.93 1.01 -8.91
C GLN A 44 0.05 1.95 -8.09
N ASP A 45 -0.76 1.41 -7.16
CA ASP A 45 -1.55 2.25 -6.25
C ASP A 45 -0.68 3.25 -5.50
N ILE A 46 0.49 2.83 -4.97
CA ILE A 46 1.36 3.75 -4.23
C ILE A 46 1.94 4.80 -5.18
N LYS A 47 2.38 4.38 -6.37
CA LYS A 47 3.02 5.24 -7.37
C LYS A 47 2.06 6.25 -7.99
N ASP A 48 0.77 5.94 -8.10
CA ASP A 48 -0.26 6.86 -8.57
C ASP A 48 -0.38 8.10 -7.67
N TYR A 49 -0.18 7.94 -6.36
CA TYR A 49 -0.23 9.04 -5.39
C TYR A 49 1.16 9.62 -5.06
N PHE A 50 2.20 8.80 -5.09
CA PHE A 50 3.56 9.16 -4.73
C PHE A 50 4.57 8.67 -5.78
N PRO A 51 4.59 9.26 -7.00
CA PRO A 51 5.37 8.75 -8.11
C PRO A 51 6.89 8.74 -7.83
N GLY A 52 7.38 9.75 -7.11
CA GLY A 52 8.79 9.92 -6.79
C GLY A 52 9.29 9.12 -5.59
N ILE A 53 8.43 8.42 -4.85
CA ILE A 53 8.86 7.76 -3.62
C ILE A 53 9.66 6.49 -3.91
N GLU A 54 10.74 6.29 -3.16
CA GLU A 54 11.44 5.01 -3.14
C GLU A 54 10.63 4.01 -2.32
N LEU A 55 10.26 2.89 -2.95
CA LEU A 55 9.47 1.85 -2.31
C LEU A 55 10.37 0.81 -1.67
N ASN A 56 9.96 0.33 -0.50
CA ASN A 56 10.56 -0.84 0.13
C ASN A 56 9.53 -1.99 0.25
N PRO A 57 9.99 -3.23 0.47
CA PRO A 57 9.10 -4.40 0.61
C PRO A 57 7.95 -4.23 1.61
N ARG A 58 8.21 -3.58 2.74
CA ARG A 58 7.20 -3.35 3.79
C ARG A 58 6.07 -2.45 3.30
N MET A 59 6.39 -1.41 2.52
CA MET A 59 5.39 -0.49 1.97
C MET A 59 4.45 -1.21 0.99
N VAL A 60 5.01 -2.05 0.12
CA VAL A 60 4.23 -2.83 -0.85
C VAL A 60 3.34 -3.84 -0.13
N TYR A 61 3.90 -4.56 0.86
CA TYR A 61 3.14 -5.50 1.68
C TYR A 61 1.95 -4.84 2.39
N LEU A 62 2.16 -3.68 3.02
CA LEU A 62 1.07 -2.98 3.73
C LEU A 62 -0.06 -2.54 2.81
N GLN A 63 0.27 -2.16 1.58
CA GLN A 63 -0.75 -1.84 0.58
C GLN A 63 -1.45 -3.10 0.06
N LEU A 64 -0.72 -4.18 -0.16
CA LEU A 64 -1.29 -5.48 -0.55
C LEU A 64 -2.28 -5.97 0.51
N ASP A 65 -1.86 -5.99 1.77
CA ASP A 65 -2.62 -6.46 2.93
C ASP A 65 -3.95 -5.70 3.06
N TYR A 66 -3.89 -4.37 3.05
CA TYR A 66 -5.07 -3.50 3.11
C TYR A 66 -6.06 -3.76 1.97
N LYS A 67 -5.56 -4.05 0.76
CA LYS A 67 -6.43 -4.33 -0.39
C LYS A 67 -7.12 -5.68 -0.25
N LEU A 68 -6.36 -6.72 0.08
CA LEU A 68 -6.91 -8.07 0.18
C LEU A 68 -7.88 -8.19 1.35
N GLU A 69 -7.57 -7.58 2.49
CA GLU A 69 -8.48 -7.49 3.64
C GLU A 69 -9.81 -6.81 3.23
N ALA A 70 -9.73 -5.71 2.46
CA ALA A 70 -10.93 -5.03 2.01
C ALA A 70 -11.78 -5.90 1.06
N GLU A 71 -11.16 -6.68 0.16
CA GLU A 71 -11.91 -7.61 -0.70
C GLU A 71 -12.55 -8.74 0.11
N GLU A 72 -11.80 -9.32 1.06
CA GLU A 72 -12.27 -10.42 1.92
C GLU A 72 -13.48 -10.00 2.76
N GLU A 73 -13.43 -8.81 3.35
CA GLU A 73 -14.54 -8.25 4.15
C GLU A 73 -15.70 -7.73 3.28
N GLY A 74 -15.60 -7.81 1.94
CA GLY A 74 -16.61 -7.32 0.99
C GLY A 74 -16.71 -5.80 0.89
N PHE A 75 -15.90 -5.06 1.65
CA PHE A 75 -15.84 -3.59 1.61
C PHE A 75 -15.12 -3.05 0.37
N GLY A 76 -14.27 -3.84 -0.28
CA GLY A 76 -13.53 -3.47 -1.48
C GLY A 76 -14.47 -3.12 -2.64
N VAL A 77 -15.57 -3.86 -2.79
CA VAL A 77 -16.64 -3.58 -3.76
C VAL A 77 -17.32 -2.25 -3.44
N LEU A 78 -17.70 -2.03 -2.17
CA LEU A 78 -18.38 -0.81 -1.74
C LEU A 78 -17.50 0.43 -1.95
N LYS A 79 -16.21 0.34 -1.57
CA LYS A 79 -15.22 1.40 -1.79
C LYS A 79 -15.04 1.72 -3.28
N ARG A 80 -14.99 0.72 -4.16
CA ARG A 80 -14.87 0.94 -5.63
C ARG A 80 -16.05 1.70 -6.22
N HIS A 81 -17.24 1.50 -5.68
CA HIS A 81 -18.46 2.19 -6.13
C HIS A 81 -18.68 3.55 -5.45
N ASN A 82 -17.70 4.07 -4.70
CA ASN A 82 -17.80 5.31 -3.92
C ASN A 82 -19.02 5.31 -2.97
N VAL A 83 -19.31 4.16 -2.35
CA VAL A 83 -20.30 4.11 -1.27
C VAL A 83 -19.71 4.78 -0.04
N GLU A 84 -20.31 5.88 0.41
CA GLU A 84 -19.80 6.68 1.54
C GLU A 84 -20.11 6.05 2.90
N ASP A 85 -21.28 5.44 3.04
CA ASP A 85 -21.67 4.73 4.24
C ASP A 85 -22.52 3.49 3.95
N TYR A 86 -22.38 2.49 4.82
CA TYR A 86 -23.16 1.27 4.82
C TYR A 86 -23.80 1.09 6.18
N THR A 87 -25.13 1.00 6.19
CA THR A 87 -25.91 0.83 7.43
C THR A 87 -26.72 -0.45 7.36
N VAL A 88 -26.52 -1.33 8.35
CA VAL A 88 -27.33 -2.55 8.54
C VAL A 88 -27.82 -2.62 9.97
N LYS A 89 -29.15 -2.63 10.14
CA LYS A 89 -29.81 -2.56 11.44
C LYS A 89 -29.29 -1.34 12.23
N ASP A 90 -28.52 -1.58 13.28
CA ASP A 90 -27.98 -0.56 14.19
C ASP A 90 -26.46 -0.34 14.03
N VAL A 91 -25.83 -0.95 13.01
CA VAL A 91 -24.40 -0.75 12.71
C VAL A 91 -24.25 0.15 11.50
N LYS A 92 -23.51 1.25 11.66
CA LYS A 92 -23.10 2.14 10.58
C LYS A 92 -21.58 2.08 10.40
N VAL A 93 -21.16 1.75 9.19
CA VAL A 93 -19.76 1.86 8.75
C VAL A 93 -19.67 3.07 7.85
N VAL A 94 -18.71 3.96 8.12
CA VAL A 94 -18.41 5.13 7.29
C VAL A 94 -17.08 4.88 6.62
N PHE A 95 -17.06 4.99 5.29
CA PHE A 95 -15.85 4.80 4.51
C PHE A 95 -15.14 6.13 4.33
N ASN A 96 -13.87 6.17 4.74
CA ASN A 96 -12.95 7.19 4.24
C ASN A 96 -12.45 6.70 2.88
N HIS A 97 -12.56 7.51 1.84
CA HIS A 97 -12.23 7.14 0.44
C HIS A 97 -10.70 7.01 0.20
N GLU A 98 -9.94 6.71 1.25
CA GLU A 98 -8.51 6.49 1.21
C GLU A 98 -8.23 5.14 0.55
N LYS A 99 -7.59 5.22 -0.64
CA LYS A 99 -7.17 4.06 -1.42
C LYS A 99 -5.88 3.42 -0.90
N LEU A 100 -5.14 4.14 -0.06
CA LEU A 100 -3.88 3.67 0.50
C LEU A 100 -4.05 3.24 1.96
N SER A 101 -3.27 2.25 2.36
CA SER A 101 -3.20 1.81 3.76
C SER A 101 -2.81 2.97 4.69
N PRO A 102 -3.54 3.22 5.80
CA PRO A 102 -3.17 4.26 6.76
C PRO A 102 -1.76 4.06 7.35
N SER A 103 -1.36 2.80 7.58
CA SER A 103 -0.03 2.45 8.06
C SER A 103 1.06 2.77 7.04
N LEU A 104 0.76 2.60 5.74
CA LEU A 104 1.65 3.03 4.67
C LEU A 104 1.78 4.56 4.65
N LEU A 105 0.66 5.28 4.73
CA LEU A 105 0.67 6.75 4.72
C LEU A 105 1.53 7.31 5.85
N ALA A 106 1.44 6.73 7.05
CA ALA A 106 2.30 7.14 8.18
C ALA A 106 3.80 6.95 7.90
N ILE A 107 4.19 5.88 7.19
CA ILE A 107 5.59 5.66 6.78
C ILE A 107 6.02 6.72 5.77
N ILE A 108 5.18 6.97 4.76
CA ILE A 108 5.44 7.96 3.71
C ILE A 108 5.59 9.36 4.32
N ASP A 109 4.69 9.75 5.22
CA ASP A 109 4.75 11.03 5.92
C ASP A 109 6.05 11.19 6.72
N GLY A 110 6.52 10.11 7.35
CA GLY A 110 7.82 10.06 8.02
C GLY A 110 8.98 10.31 7.06
N ILE A 111 9.01 9.63 5.91
CA ILE A 111 10.05 9.81 4.87
C ILE A 111 10.07 11.25 4.38
N LEU A 112 8.90 11.78 3.99
CA LEU A 112 8.76 13.14 3.47
C LEU A 112 9.12 14.21 4.53
N ALA A 113 8.84 13.95 5.80
CA ALA A 113 9.24 14.84 6.89
C ALA A 113 10.77 14.90 7.04
N GLU A 114 11.47 13.77 6.95
CA GLU A 114 12.94 13.72 7.02
C GLU A 114 13.60 14.37 5.80
N GLU A 115 13.06 14.18 4.60
CA GLU A 115 13.53 14.86 3.39
C GLU A 115 13.43 16.39 3.50
N ARG A 116 12.30 16.88 4.02
CA ARG A 116 12.10 18.33 4.27
C ARG A 116 13.14 18.87 5.26
N LYS A 117 13.37 18.20 6.39
CA LYS A 117 14.40 18.60 7.38
C LYS A 117 15.80 18.66 6.75
N THR A 118 16.14 17.65 5.95
CA THR A 118 17.46 17.55 5.30
C THR A 118 17.67 18.65 4.25
N SER A 119 16.62 19.01 3.51
CA SER A 119 16.66 20.10 2.52
C SER A 119 16.88 21.47 3.17
N LEU A 120 16.23 21.74 4.30
CA LEU A 120 16.39 22.97 5.08
C LEU A 120 17.76 23.06 5.77
N GLY A 121 18.27 21.93 6.26
CA GLY A 121 19.62 21.84 6.83
C GLY A 121 20.76 22.07 5.82
N ARG A 122 20.53 21.76 4.53
CA ARG A 122 21.48 22.02 3.44
C ARG A 122 21.53 23.49 3.03
N THR A 123 20.42 24.21 3.08
CA THR A 123 20.39 25.65 2.76
C THR A 123 21.03 26.50 3.85
N GLY A 124 21.02 26.06 5.11
CA GLY A 124 21.65 26.75 6.24
C GLY A 124 23.18 26.65 6.32
N ARG A 125 23.84 25.93 5.40
CA ARG A 125 25.30 25.70 5.43
C ARG A 125 26.07 26.44 4.32
N LEU A 126 25.43 27.44 3.72
CA LEU A 126 26.02 28.34 2.73
C LEU A 126 26.05 29.77 3.29
N ILE A 127 26.86 30.00 4.34
CA ILE A 127 27.31 31.32 4.76
C ILE A 127 28.69 31.21 5.38
#